data_AF-A0AAD9R6Z8-F1
#
_entry.id   AF-A0AAD9R6Z8-F1
#
_cell.length_a   1.000
_cell.length_b   1.000
_cell.length_c   1.000
_cell.angle_alpha   90.00
_cell.angle_beta   90.00
_cell.angle_gamma   90.00
#
_symmetry.space_group_name_H-M   'P 1'
#
loop_
_entity.id
_entity.type
_entity.pdbx_description
1 polymer ?
#
loop_
_entity_poly.entity_id
_entity_poly.type
_entity_poly.pdbx_seq_one_letter_code
_entity_poly.pdbx_strand_id
1 'polypeptide(L)'
;MATKIAVFCCHRRVFHLPANGRLILALSTSNFLKKRSLERHISCVCRCMQKNKGRMSLFSSFIGKESLTYRVNKFSSSATTKDAPQITIERLSEEIKAKLQESGDQLFLENHMVLLEALMKHWRGEVLSVSVTRLAEKLPAKEVYKLAALIFDTQKLFGKDAVELSVPLFRYSAMAGDTDGMYSYGKLLETGEGGIEPDVIEAGKVFTELAEQGHPFAQFSLAQLYHNGIGMKKDLKMAFGLYEVSAKNGISEANNMIGSMYTSGEAGKIDLTKAVEYFTKAAEKGK
;
A
#
# COMPACT_ATOMS: atom_id res chain seq x y z
N MET A 1 -24.31 26.45 5.56
CA MET A 1 -25.22 25.62 6.39
C MET A 1 -25.37 24.27 5.73
N ALA A 2 -24.81 23.20 6.31
CA ALA A 2 -24.94 21.84 5.75
C ALA A 2 -26.27 21.23 6.21
N THR A 3 -27.21 21.04 5.28
CA THR A 3 -28.50 20.40 5.55
C THR A 3 -28.27 18.91 5.83
N LYS A 4 -28.47 18.48 7.09
CA LYS A 4 -28.41 17.07 7.48
C LYS A 4 -29.66 16.35 6.99
N ILE A 5 -29.54 15.45 6.02
CA ILE A 5 -30.61 14.53 5.62
C ILE A 5 -30.30 13.17 6.26
N ALA A 6 -31.15 12.71 7.18
CA ALA A 6 -31.02 11.39 7.78
C ALA A 6 -31.91 10.38 7.02
N VAL A 7 -31.28 9.44 6.30
CA VAL A 7 -31.98 8.30 5.72
C VAL A 7 -31.91 7.13 6.71
N PHE A 8 -33.04 6.79 7.33
CA PHE A 8 -33.15 5.61 8.19
C PHE A 8 -33.29 4.34 7.33
N CYS A 9 -32.29 3.47 7.35
CA CYS A 9 -32.40 2.10 6.86
C CYS A 9 -32.12 1.12 8.00
N CYS A 10 -32.67 -0.09 7.89
CA CYS A 10 -32.98 -1.13 8.90
C CYS A 10 -31.94 -1.51 9.99
N HIS A 11 -30.77 -0.86 10.07
CA HIS A 11 -29.73 -1.06 11.09
C HIS A 11 -29.28 0.23 11.80
N ARG A 12 -30.13 1.26 11.89
CA ARG A 12 -29.84 2.54 12.60
C ARG A 12 -28.45 3.14 12.25
N ARG A 13 -28.13 3.27 10.96
CA ARG A 13 -26.99 4.10 10.52
C ARG A 13 -27.49 5.28 9.70
N VAL A 14 -27.09 6.48 10.10
CA VAL A 14 -27.36 7.74 9.43
C VAL A 14 -26.28 7.95 8.38
N PHE A 15 -26.67 8.19 7.12
CA PHE A 15 -25.73 8.45 6.02
C PHE A 15 -25.76 9.93 5.63
N HIS A 16 -24.57 10.52 5.42
CA HIS A 16 -24.43 11.89 4.92
C HIS A 16 -24.32 11.90 3.39
N LEU A 17 -25.17 12.71 2.74
CA LEU A 17 -25.15 12.97 1.31
C LEU A 17 -24.41 14.29 1.03
N PRO A 18 -23.36 14.31 0.19
CA PRO A 18 -22.77 15.56 -0.28
C PRO A 18 -23.67 16.24 -1.33
N ALA A 19 -23.51 17.56 -1.48
CA ALA A 19 -24.36 18.45 -2.29
C ALA A 19 -24.47 18.07 -3.79
N ASN A 20 -23.56 17.23 -4.29
CA ASN A 20 -23.48 16.86 -5.70
C ASN A 20 -24.32 15.62 -6.07
N GLY A 21 -25.26 15.20 -5.21
CA GLY A 21 -26.22 14.13 -5.51
C GLY A 21 -25.63 12.72 -5.70
N ARG A 22 -24.30 12.56 -5.58
CA ARG A 22 -23.62 11.26 -5.61
C ARG A 22 -23.67 10.63 -4.23
N LEU A 23 -24.39 9.50 -4.13
CA LEU A 23 -24.33 8.65 -2.95
C LEU A 23 -22.98 7.92 -2.94
N ILE A 24 -21.98 8.54 -2.31
CA ILE A 24 -20.72 7.85 -2.01
C ILE A 24 -21.00 6.93 -0.82
N LEU A 25 -21.14 5.64 -1.07
CA LEU A 25 -21.08 4.63 0.00
C LEU A 25 -19.65 4.57 0.51
N ALA A 26 -19.32 5.45 1.46
CA ALA A 26 -18.13 5.30 2.27
C ALA A 26 -18.33 4.06 3.16
N LEU A 27 -17.92 2.90 2.66
CA LEU A 27 -17.68 1.74 3.51
C LEU A 27 -16.45 2.08 4.35
N SER A 28 -16.68 2.64 5.54
CA SER A 28 -15.71 2.50 6.64
C SER A 28 -15.29 1.03 6.67
N THR A 29 -14.01 0.79 6.48
CA THR A 29 -13.35 -0.53 6.42
C THR A 29 -13.50 -1.37 7.69
N SER A 30 -14.34 -0.93 8.65
CA SER A 30 -14.60 -1.60 9.91
C SER A 30 -15.64 -2.73 9.85
N ASN A 31 -16.29 -3.04 8.73
CA ASN A 31 -17.21 -4.18 8.68
C ASN A 31 -17.31 -4.88 7.32
N PHE A 32 -16.71 -6.07 7.29
CA PHE A 32 -16.82 -7.12 6.29
C PHE A 32 -18.27 -7.39 5.84
N LEU A 33 -18.58 -7.13 4.58
CA LEU A 33 -19.72 -7.76 3.90
C LEU A 33 -19.18 -8.66 2.77
N LYS A 34 -19.40 -9.97 2.90
CA LYS A 34 -19.16 -10.95 1.81
C LYS A 34 -19.83 -10.44 0.53
N LYS A 35 -19.23 -10.66 -0.65
CA LYS A 35 -19.73 -10.19 -1.97
C LYS A 35 -21.24 -10.39 -2.19
N ARG A 36 -21.80 -11.56 -1.83
CA ARG A 36 -23.26 -11.85 -1.87
C ARG A 36 -24.09 -11.03 -0.87
N SER A 37 -23.50 -10.63 0.26
CA SER A 37 -24.13 -9.78 1.29
C SER A 37 -24.13 -8.31 0.88
N LEU A 38 -23.10 -7.86 0.16
CA LEU A 38 -23.02 -6.51 -0.42
C LEU A 38 -24.05 -6.32 -1.54
N GLU A 39 -24.18 -7.30 -2.45
CA GLU A 39 -25.21 -7.29 -3.50
C GLU A 39 -26.63 -7.30 -2.90
N ARG A 40 -26.86 -8.07 -1.83
CA ARG A 40 -28.14 -8.06 -1.10
C ARG A 40 -28.40 -6.73 -0.39
N HIS A 41 -27.38 -6.13 0.23
CA HIS A 41 -27.49 -4.82 0.88
C HIS A 41 -27.79 -3.71 -0.13
N ILE A 42 -27.06 -3.66 -1.25
CA ILE A 42 -27.28 -2.70 -2.34
C ILE A 42 -28.67 -2.92 -2.95
N SER A 43 -29.06 -4.16 -3.23
CA SER A 43 -30.41 -4.49 -3.72
C SER A 43 -31.51 -4.08 -2.74
N CYS A 44 -31.28 -4.22 -1.44
CA CYS A 44 -32.21 -3.83 -0.38
C CYS A 44 -32.36 -2.29 -0.29
N VAL A 45 -31.23 -1.56 -0.32
CA VAL A 45 -31.22 -0.08 -0.34
C VAL A 45 -31.92 0.46 -1.59
N CYS A 46 -31.65 -0.12 -2.77
CA CYS A 46 -32.32 0.26 -4.01
C CYS A 46 -33.83 -0.03 -3.99
N ARG A 47 -34.27 -1.18 -3.43
CA ARG A 47 -35.70 -1.51 -3.28
C ARG A 47 -36.40 -0.58 -2.28
N CYS A 48 -35.71 -0.20 -1.21
CA CYS A 48 -36.24 0.73 -0.21
C CYS A 48 -36.41 2.14 -0.80
N MET A 49 -35.44 2.60 -1.61
CA MET A 49 -35.52 3.85 -2.38
C MET A 49 -36.66 3.83 -3.42
N GLN A 50 -36.87 2.70 -4.10
CA GLN A 50 -37.98 2.55 -5.06
C GLN A 50 -39.36 2.50 -4.38
N LYS A 51 -39.49 1.83 -3.22
CA LYS A 51 -40.76 1.78 -2.45
C LYS A 51 -41.15 3.12 -1.82
N ASN A 52 -40.17 3.97 -1.51
CA ASN A 52 -40.42 5.28 -0.92
C ASN A 52 -40.58 6.42 -1.95
N LYS A 53 -40.66 6.12 -3.26
CA LYS A 53 -40.91 7.12 -4.32
C LYS A 53 -42.14 8.01 -4.05
N GLY A 54 -43.17 7.50 -3.38
CA GLY A 54 -44.39 8.26 -3.03
C GLY A 54 -44.27 9.17 -1.81
N ARG A 55 -43.20 9.08 -0.99
CA ARG A 55 -42.97 9.93 0.20
C ARG A 55 -41.90 11.00 -0.03
N MET A 56 -41.34 11.09 -1.24
CA MET A 56 -40.31 12.06 -1.62
C MET A 56 -40.85 13.27 -2.40
N SER A 57 -42.11 13.66 -2.17
CA SER A 57 -42.75 14.79 -2.84
C SER A 57 -42.22 16.18 -2.45
N LEU A 58 -41.18 16.28 -1.60
CA LEU A 58 -40.57 17.55 -1.18
C LEU A 58 -39.26 17.91 -1.90
N PHE A 59 -38.81 17.10 -2.87
CA PHE A 59 -37.54 17.35 -3.58
C PHE A 59 -37.69 17.12 -5.09
N SER A 60 -38.50 17.96 -5.75
CA SER A 60 -38.79 17.85 -7.19
C SER A 60 -37.93 18.74 -8.11
N SER A 61 -36.90 19.43 -7.62
CA SER A 61 -36.18 20.42 -8.45
C SER A 61 -34.79 20.03 -8.97
N PHE A 62 -34.26 18.83 -8.71
CA PHE A 62 -32.86 18.51 -9.07
C PHE A 62 -32.62 17.18 -9.79
N ILE A 63 -33.66 16.57 -10.35
CA ILE A 63 -33.49 15.40 -11.23
C ILE A 63 -33.62 15.89 -12.68
N GLY A 64 -32.55 16.52 -13.17
CA GLY A 64 -32.31 16.64 -14.60
C GLY A 64 -32.26 15.24 -15.21
N LYS A 65 -32.94 15.05 -16.33
CA LYS A 65 -33.05 13.82 -17.10
C LYS A 65 -31.67 13.32 -17.56
N GLU A 66 -30.93 12.66 -16.69
CA GLU A 66 -29.85 11.77 -17.10
C GLU A 66 -30.13 10.39 -16.51
N SER A 67 -30.24 9.43 -17.42
CA SER A 67 -30.37 8.03 -17.12
C SER A 67 -29.33 7.63 -16.07
N LEU A 68 -29.80 7.03 -14.97
CA LEU A 68 -28.97 6.26 -14.04
C LEU A 68 -28.37 5.09 -14.83
N THR A 69 -27.32 5.36 -15.59
CA THR A 69 -26.48 4.36 -16.22
C THR A 69 -25.63 3.76 -15.11
N TYR A 70 -26.13 2.66 -14.58
CA TYR A 70 -25.38 1.79 -13.68
C TYR A 70 -24.20 1.20 -14.47
N ARG A 71 -23.04 1.88 -14.44
CA ARG A 71 -21.77 1.23 -14.76
C ARG A 71 -21.42 0.35 -13.57
N VAL A 72 -21.85 -0.91 -13.63
CA VAL A 72 -20.97 -1.97 -13.14
C VAL A 72 -19.73 -1.83 -14.00
N ASN A 73 -18.61 -1.38 -13.45
CA ASN A 73 -17.35 -1.80 -14.02
C ASN A 73 -17.39 -3.32 -13.95
N LYS A 74 -17.77 -3.93 -15.09
CA LYS A 74 -17.50 -5.33 -15.37
C LYS A 74 -16.02 -5.45 -15.02
N PHE A 75 -15.73 -6.11 -13.89
CA PHE A 75 -14.49 -6.83 -13.79
C PHE A 75 -14.52 -7.73 -15.02
N SER A 76 -13.87 -7.29 -16.10
CA SER A 76 -13.61 -8.14 -17.23
C SER A 76 -12.86 -9.29 -16.63
N SER A 77 -13.52 -10.44 -16.62
CA SER A 77 -12.92 -11.73 -16.31
C SER A 77 -11.94 -12.06 -17.42
N SER A 78 -10.80 -11.37 -17.42
CA SER A 78 -9.52 -11.93 -17.77
C SER A 78 -8.74 -12.11 -16.47
N ALA A 79 -9.39 -12.68 -15.46
CA ALA A 79 -8.66 -13.38 -14.43
C ALA A 79 -8.14 -14.65 -15.11
N THR A 80 -6.98 -14.53 -15.75
CA THR A 80 -6.08 -15.67 -15.78
C THR A 80 -6.01 -16.16 -14.33
N THR A 81 -6.33 -17.42 -14.10
CA THR A 81 -6.00 -18.05 -12.83
C THR A 81 -4.50 -17.85 -12.67
N LYS A 82 -4.08 -16.85 -11.88
CA LYS A 82 -2.67 -16.68 -11.53
C LYS A 82 -2.30 -17.98 -10.85
N ASP A 83 -1.49 -18.80 -11.51
CA ASP A 83 -1.01 -20.05 -10.95
C ASP A 83 -0.39 -19.74 -9.58
N ALA A 84 -0.68 -20.58 -8.60
CA ALA A 84 -0.09 -20.43 -7.27
C ALA A 84 1.44 -20.41 -7.38
N PRO A 85 2.15 -19.64 -6.53
CA PRO A 85 3.60 -19.67 -6.47
C PRO A 85 4.06 -21.14 -6.40
N GLN A 86 5.00 -21.52 -7.26
CA GLN A 86 5.50 -22.90 -7.41
C GLN A 86 6.44 -23.30 -6.26
N ILE A 87 6.66 -22.38 -5.32
CA ILE A 87 7.40 -22.62 -4.09
C ILE A 87 6.65 -23.63 -3.24
N THR A 88 7.31 -24.74 -2.92
CA THR A 88 6.77 -25.70 -1.96
C THR A 88 6.88 -25.15 -0.54
N ILE A 89 5.81 -25.35 0.26
CA ILE A 89 5.72 -24.87 1.65
C ILE A 89 6.92 -25.32 2.46
N GLU A 90 7.37 -26.55 2.21
CA GLU A 90 8.48 -27.18 2.92
C GLU A 90 9.78 -26.40 2.70
N ARG A 91 10.13 -26.04 1.45
CA ARG A 91 11.41 -25.38 1.16
C ARG A 91 11.47 -23.96 1.72
N LEU A 92 10.38 -23.20 1.60
CA LEU A 92 10.33 -21.84 2.14
C LEU A 92 10.33 -21.85 3.66
N SER A 93 9.59 -22.79 4.26
CA SER A 93 9.53 -22.95 5.71
C SER A 93 10.90 -23.30 6.29
N GLU A 94 11.64 -24.23 5.69
CA GLU A 94 12.98 -24.60 6.16
C GLU A 94 13.97 -23.43 6.04
N GLU A 95 13.93 -22.67 4.94
CA GLU A 95 14.80 -21.50 4.78
C GLU A 95 14.50 -20.40 5.81
N ILE A 96 13.21 -20.12 6.06
CA ILE A 96 12.81 -19.12 7.06
C ILE A 96 13.17 -19.61 8.47
N LYS A 97 12.97 -20.90 8.78
CA LYS A 97 13.38 -21.49 10.07
C LYS A 97 14.88 -21.36 10.27
N ALA A 98 15.70 -21.64 9.26
CA ALA A 98 17.15 -21.52 9.36
C ALA A 98 17.55 -20.09 9.74
N LYS A 99 16.97 -19.08 9.07
CA LYS A 99 17.20 -17.66 9.38
C LYS A 99 16.72 -17.25 10.77
N LEU A 100 15.66 -17.87 11.28
CA LEU A 100 15.07 -17.54 12.58
C LEU A 100 15.72 -18.26 13.75
N GLN A 101 16.24 -19.48 13.57
CA GLN A 101 16.95 -20.21 14.62
C GLN A 101 18.22 -19.48 15.07
N GLU A 102 18.85 -18.72 14.17
CA GLU A 102 19.98 -17.85 14.51
C GLU A 102 19.59 -16.71 15.48
N SER A 103 18.31 -16.35 15.56
CA SER A 103 17.84 -15.22 16.39
C SER A 103 17.55 -15.58 17.87
N GLY A 104 17.43 -16.88 18.19
CA GLY A 104 17.26 -17.36 19.56
C GLY A 104 15.89 -17.14 20.22
N ASP A 105 14.89 -16.56 19.53
CA ASP A 105 13.54 -16.35 20.06
C ASP A 105 12.55 -17.43 19.57
N GLN A 106 12.28 -18.41 20.43
CA GLN A 106 11.46 -19.57 20.11
C GLN A 106 9.96 -19.23 19.98
N LEU A 107 9.46 -18.26 20.75
CA LEU A 107 8.06 -17.82 20.67
C LEU A 107 7.82 -17.00 19.39
N PHE A 108 8.81 -16.19 19.00
CA PHE A 108 8.84 -15.49 17.72
C PHE A 108 8.73 -16.50 16.57
N LEU A 109 9.57 -17.53 16.57
CA LEU A 109 9.59 -18.59 15.54
C LEU A 109 8.22 -19.28 15.40
N GLU A 110 7.61 -19.74 16.50
CA GLU A 110 6.33 -20.45 16.45
C GLU A 110 5.20 -19.62 15.83
N ASN A 111 5.08 -18.36 16.23
CA ASN A 111 4.06 -17.44 15.72
C ASN A 111 4.23 -17.16 14.21
N HIS A 112 5.47 -16.97 13.77
CA HIS A 112 5.79 -16.72 12.37
C HIS A 112 5.48 -17.95 11.48
N MET A 113 5.82 -19.15 11.97
CA MET A 113 5.55 -20.39 11.25
C MET A 113 4.06 -20.67 11.09
N VAL A 114 3.26 -20.49 12.15
CA VAL A 114 1.80 -20.66 12.09
C VAL A 114 1.17 -19.71 11.07
N LEU A 115 1.62 -18.45 11.05
CA LEU A 115 1.11 -17.47 10.09
C LEU A 115 1.55 -17.80 8.65
N LEU A 116 2.80 -18.23 8.44
CA LEU A 116 3.32 -18.64 7.14
C LEU A 116 2.56 -19.85 6.56
N GLU A 117 2.38 -20.90 7.36
CA GLU A 117 1.64 -22.10 6.93
C GLU A 117 0.20 -21.75 6.54
N ALA A 118 -0.47 -20.90 7.34
CA ALA A 118 -1.81 -20.44 7.03
C ALA A 118 -1.85 -19.59 5.75
N LEU A 119 -0.86 -18.71 5.56
CA LEU A 119 -0.73 -17.89 4.37
C LEU A 119 -0.61 -18.75 3.12
N MET A 120 0.29 -19.74 3.11
CA MET A 120 0.49 -20.60 1.95
C MET A 120 -0.72 -21.49 1.67
N LYS A 121 -1.35 -22.05 2.72
CA LYS A 121 -2.55 -22.89 2.59
C LYS A 121 -3.77 -22.14 2.07
N HIS A 122 -3.87 -20.85 2.40
CA HIS A 122 -5.03 -20.02 2.07
C HIS A 122 -4.65 -18.80 1.25
N TRP A 123 -3.64 -18.92 0.39
CA TRP A 123 -3.17 -17.86 -0.48
C TRP A 123 -4.25 -17.43 -1.47
N ARG A 124 -4.41 -16.12 -1.63
CA ARG A 124 -5.44 -15.51 -2.50
C ARG A 124 -4.89 -14.34 -3.32
N GLY A 125 -3.58 -14.26 -3.48
CA GLY A 125 -2.90 -13.11 -4.08
C GLY A 125 -2.73 -11.95 -3.08
N GLU A 126 -3.03 -10.74 -3.52
CA GLU A 126 -2.68 -9.47 -2.85
C GLU A 126 -3.38 -9.24 -1.49
N VAL A 127 -4.50 -9.91 -1.22
CA VAL A 127 -5.27 -9.72 0.02
C VAL A 127 -5.30 -11.01 0.83
N LEU A 128 -4.93 -10.91 2.12
CA LEU A 128 -5.02 -12.01 3.07
C LEU A 128 -6.45 -12.56 3.13
N SER A 129 -6.55 -13.89 3.21
CA SER A 129 -7.83 -14.53 3.51
C SER A 129 -8.24 -14.29 4.96
N VAL A 130 -9.54 -14.37 5.26
CA VAL A 130 -10.09 -14.10 6.60
C VAL A 130 -9.42 -14.93 7.70
N SER A 131 -9.06 -16.19 7.42
CA SER A 131 -8.36 -17.05 8.37
C SER A 131 -6.96 -16.53 8.68
N VAL A 132 -6.23 -16.08 7.66
CA VAL A 132 -4.86 -15.56 7.79
C VAL A 132 -4.87 -14.19 8.48
N THR A 133 -5.83 -13.31 8.14
CA THR A 133 -6.00 -12.02 8.80
C THR A 133 -6.21 -12.17 10.31
N ARG A 134 -7.05 -13.13 10.74
CA ARG A 134 -7.28 -13.39 12.17
C ARG A 134 -6.06 -13.89 12.92
N LEU A 135 -5.11 -14.53 12.23
CA LEU A 135 -3.84 -14.93 12.82
C LEU A 135 -2.89 -13.73 12.90
N ALA A 136 -2.81 -12.94 11.83
CA ALA A 136 -2.01 -11.72 11.79
C ALA A 136 -2.46 -10.69 12.87
N GLU A 137 -3.76 -10.57 13.13
CA GLU A 137 -4.32 -9.68 14.17
C GLU A 137 -3.88 -10.02 15.60
N LYS A 138 -3.39 -11.24 15.84
CA LYS A 138 -2.87 -11.64 17.16
C LYS A 138 -1.41 -11.21 17.35
N LEU A 139 -0.74 -10.76 16.30
CA LEU A 139 0.65 -10.37 16.31
C LEU A 139 0.78 -8.85 16.21
N PRO A 140 1.81 -8.25 16.83
CA PRO A 140 2.16 -6.85 16.57
C PRO A 140 2.43 -6.62 15.07
N ALA A 141 2.06 -5.44 14.55
CA ALA A 141 2.23 -5.09 13.13
C ALA A 141 3.69 -5.27 12.66
N LYS A 142 4.65 -4.90 13.52
CA LYS A 142 6.09 -5.08 13.31
C LYS A 142 6.50 -6.54 13.11
N GLU A 143 5.85 -7.47 13.78
CA GLU A 143 6.13 -8.91 13.66
C GLU A 143 5.61 -9.45 12.34
N VAL A 144 4.43 -8.99 11.91
CA VAL A 144 3.91 -9.32 10.57
C VAL A 144 4.81 -8.74 9.47
N TYR A 145 5.34 -7.53 9.67
CA TYR A 145 6.34 -6.95 8.77
C TYR A 145 7.62 -7.78 8.72
N LYS A 146 8.17 -8.21 9.87
CA LYS A 146 9.38 -9.05 9.90
C LYS A 146 9.19 -10.35 9.13
N LEU A 147 8.04 -11.01 9.28
CA LEU A 147 7.72 -12.19 8.46
C LEU A 147 7.73 -11.85 6.96
N ALA A 148 7.09 -10.75 6.58
CA ALA A 148 7.03 -10.29 5.19
C ALA A 148 8.44 -10.04 4.62
N ALA A 149 9.30 -9.36 5.39
CA ALA A 149 10.68 -9.08 5.04
C ALA A 149 11.51 -10.38 4.89
N LEU A 150 11.35 -11.34 5.81
CA LEU A 150 12.03 -12.64 5.71
C LEU A 150 11.64 -13.40 4.45
N ILE A 151 10.34 -13.45 4.14
CA ILE A 151 9.85 -14.05 2.89
C ILE A 151 10.44 -13.31 1.70
N PHE A 152 10.37 -11.97 1.68
CA PHE A 152 10.89 -11.15 0.60
C PHE A 152 12.39 -11.38 0.37
N ASP A 153 13.20 -11.50 1.42
CA ASP A 153 14.64 -11.76 1.33
C ASP A 153 14.98 -13.10 0.65
N THR A 154 14.04 -14.05 0.65
CA THR A 154 14.21 -15.32 -0.06
C THR A 154 13.99 -15.21 -1.57
N GLN A 155 13.69 -14.02 -2.11
CA GLN A 155 13.55 -13.77 -3.55
C GLN A 155 14.77 -14.18 -4.38
N LYS A 156 15.98 -14.20 -3.78
CA LYS A 156 17.18 -14.70 -4.48
C LYS A 156 17.09 -16.20 -4.79
N LEU A 157 16.38 -16.96 -3.95
CA LEU A 157 16.23 -18.42 -4.08
C LEU A 157 14.95 -18.79 -4.83
N PHE A 158 13.87 -18.04 -4.60
CA PHE A 158 12.54 -18.39 -5.11
C PHE A 158 11.97 -17.39 -6.11
N GLY A 159 12.71 -16.34 -6.45
CA GLY A 159 12.32 -15.34 -7.44
C GLY A 159 11.05 -14.59 -7.08
N LYS A 160 10.24 -14.30 -8.11
CA LYS A 160 9.01 -13.52 -8.01
C LYS A 160 7.98 -14.11 -7.04
N ASP A 161 7.99 -15.43 -6.85
CA ASP A 161 6.98 -16.12 -6.04
C ASP A 161 7.11 -15.73 -4.56
N ALA A 162 8.33 -15.51 -4.07
CA ALA A 162 8.57 -15.01 -2.72
C ALA A 162 8.07 -13.57 -2.56
N VAL A 163 8.29 -12.74 -3.58
CA VAL A 163 7.78 -11.38 -3.59
C VAL A 163 6.25 -11.37 -3.56
N GLU A 164 5.60 -12.16 -4.43
CA GLU A 164 4.13 -12.32 -4.47
C GLU A 164 3.54 -12.80 -3.13
N LEU A 165 4.24 -13.66 -2.40
CA LEU A 165 3.83 -14.11 -1.06
C LEU A 165 3.98 -13.03 0.01
N SER A 166 4.99 -12.16 -0.09
CA SER A 166 5.26 -11.10 0.88
C SER A 166 4.28 -9.91 0.79
N VAL A 167 3.80 -9.59 -0.43
CA VAL A 167 2.91 -8.46 -0.73
C VAL A 167 1.72 -8.34 0.24
N PRO A 168 0.88 -9.39 0.44
CA PRO A 168 -0.29 -9.26 1.31
C PRO A 168 0.06 -9.03 2.78
N LEU A 169 1.25 -9.47 3.24
CA LEU A 169 1.72 -9.21 4.59
C LEU A 169 2.26 -7.78 4.75
N PHE A 170 3.03 -7.27 3.80
CA PHE A 170 3.43 -5.85 3.78
C PHE A 170 2.22 -4.92 3.75
N ARG A 171 1.23 -5.24 2.92
CA ARG A 171 -0.03 -4.51 2.87
C ARG A 171 -0.74 -4.51 4.22
N TYR A 172 -0.77 -5.66 4.90
CA TYR A 172 -1.38 -5.77 6.22
C TYR A 172 -0.63 -4.94 7.26
N SER A 173 0.70 -5.07 7.35
CA SER A 173 1.50 -4.32 8.33
C SER A 173 1.41 -2.82 8.10
N ALA A 174 1.41 -2.37 6.83
CA ALA A 174 1.16 -0.98 6.46
C ALA A 174 -0.20 -0.47 6.97
N MET A 175 -1.27 -1.22 6.74
CA MET A 175 -2.62 -0.87 7.22
C MET A 175 -2.73 -0.89 8.76
N ALA A 176 -1.89 -1.67 9.42
CA ALA A 176 -1.80 -1.74 10.87
C ALA A 176 -0.89 -0.63 11.48
N GLY A 177 -0.32 0.24 10.64
CA GLY A 177 0.45 1.42 11.06
C GLY A 177 1.94 1.17 11.27
N ASP A 178 2.48 0.05 10.80
CA ASP A 178 3.93 -0.18 10.83
C ASP A 178 4.64 0.64 9.74
N THR A 179 5.57 1.50 10.13
CA THR A 179 6.24 2.44 9.21
C THR A 179 7.09 1.74 8.16
N ASP A 180 7.77 0.66 8.54
CA ASP A 180 8.59 -0.12 7.62
C ASP A 180 7.70 -0.89 6.63
N GLY A 181 6.59 -1.44 7.11
CA GLY A 181 5.52 -2.00 6.30
C GLY A 181 4.92 -1.00 5.31
N MET A 182 4.61 0.22 5.74
CA MET A 182 4.14 1.30 4.87
C MET A 182 5.17 1.61 3.78
N TYR A 183 6.45 1.74 4.13
CA TYR A 183 7.52 1.99 3.17
C TYR A 183 7.64 0.85 2.15
N SER A 184 7.74 -0.40 2.62
CA SER A 184 7.89 -1.56 1.74
C SER A 184 6.68 -1.76 0.82
N TYR A 185 5.46 -1.58 1.33
CA TYR A 185 4.27 -1.63 0.48
C TYR A 185 4.24 -0.46 -0.53
N GLY A 186 4.66 0.74 -0.11
CA GLY A 186 4.82 1.89 -1.01
C GLY A 186 5.83 1.61 -2.13
N LYS A 187 6.96 0.96 -1.84
CA LYS A 187 7.93 0.54 -2.86
C LYS A 187 7.35 -0.48 -3.84
N LEU A 188 6.55 -1.44 -3.35
CA LEU A 188 5.86 -2.40 -4.21
C LEU A 188 4.81 -1.72 -5.12
N LEU A 189 4.09 -0.72 -4.63
CA LEU A 189 3.18 0.09 -5.44
C LEU A 189 3.92 0.94 -6.49
N GLU A 190 5.13 1.41 -6.18
CA GLU A 190 5.95 2.14 -7.13
C GLU A 190 6.43 1.24 -8.29
N THR A 191 6.91 0.03 -7.98
CA THR A 191 7.53 -0.87 -8.97
C THR A 191 6.56 -1.84 -9.65
N GLY A 192 5.45 -2.19 -9.00
CA GLY A 192 4.57 -3.28 -9.44
C GLY A 192 5.10 -4.69 -9.19
N GLU A 193 6.17 -4.83 -8.42
CA GLU A 193 6.77 -6.14 -8.12
C GLU A 193 5.82 -7.02 -7.30
N GLY A 194 5.92 -8.33 -7.46
CA GLY A 194 5.00 -9.26 -6.79
C GLY A 194 3.57 -9.23 -7.33
N GLY A 195 3.38 -8.76 -8.58
CA GLY A 195 2.12 -8.85 -9.30
C GLY A 195 1.01 -7.96 -8.75
N ILE A 196 1.36 -6.95 -7.96
CA ILE A 196 0.50 -5.83 -7.56
C ILE A 196 0.38 -4.85 -8.74
N GLU A 197 -0.79 -4.22 -8.88
CA GLU A 197 -0.94 -3.15 -9.88
C GLU A 197 -0.16 -1.92 -9.40
N PRO A 198 0.77 -1.36 -10.21
CA PRO A 198 1.49 -0.17 -9.82
C PRO A 198 0.55 1.02 -9.59
N ASP A 199 0.76 1.71 -8.47
CA ASP A 199 0.12 3.00 -8.17
C ASP A 199 1.16 3.97 -7.63
N VAL A 200 1.90 4.58 -8.56
CA VAL A 200 2.94 5.58 -8.25
C VAL A 200 2.40 6.82 -7.54
N ILE A 201 1.11 7.13 -7.70
CA ILE A 201 0.48 8.26 -7.02
C ILE A 201 0.29 7.95 -5.54
N GLU A 202 -0.22 6.75 -5.24
CA GLU A 202 -0.38 6.29 -3.87
C GLU A 202 0.98 6.07 -3.19
N ALA A 203 1.95 5.47 -3.89
CA ALA A 203 3.33 5.36 -3.40
C ALA A 203 3.91 6.73 -3.02
N GLY A 204 3.72 7.74 -3.89
CA GLY A 204 4.16 9.10 -3.62
C GLY A 204 3.52 9.72 -2.36
N LYS A 205 2.23 9.45 -2.10
CA LYS A 205 1.58 9.91 -0.85
C LYS A 205 2.17 9.24 0.38
N VAL A 206 2.36 7.92 0.33
CA VAL A 206 2.96 7.15 1.43
C VAL A 206 4.38 7.64 1.72
N PHE A 207 5.19 7.86 0.68
CA PHE A 207 6.54 8.42 0.88
C PHE A 207 6.52 9.85 1.41
N THR A 208 5.54 10.67 1.01
CA THR A 208 5.37 12.03 1.56
C THR A 208 5.09 11.98 3.06
N GLU A 209 4.10 11.18 3.47
CA GLU A 209 3.74 11.01 4.87
C GLU A 209 4.92 10.51 5.72
N LEU A 210 5.61 9.47 5.26
CA LEU A 210 6.77 8.92 5.96
C LEU A 210 7.98 9.89 5.96
N ALA A 211 8.19 10.65 4.88
CA ALA A 211 9.26 11.63 4.81
C ALA A 211 9.06 12.78 5.80
N GLU A 212 7.81 13.23 5.98
CA GLU A 212 7.43 14.22 7.00
C GLU A 212 7.66 13.70 8.43
N GLN A 213 7.50 12.39 8.65
CA GLN A 213 7.83 11.71 9.90
C GLN A 213 9.35 11.46 10.09
N GLY A 214 10.17 11.84 9.10
CA GLY A 214 11.63 11.70 9.19
C GLY A 214 12.18 10.35 8.70
N HIS A 215 11.38 9.51 8.05
CA HIS A 215 11.83 8.20 7.57
C HIS A 215 12.88 8.34 6.45
N PRO A 216 14.15 7.93 6.66
CA PRO A 216 15.26 8.30 5.76
C PRO A 216 15.12 7.73 4.35
N PHE A 217 14.66 6.49 4.22
CA PHE A 217 14.44 5.84 2.92
C PHE A 217 13.21 6.40 2.17
N ALA A 218 12.22 6.90 2.90
CA ALA A 218 11.06 7.54 2.28
C ALA A 218 11.44 8.92 1.72
N GLN A 219 12.27 9.68 2.44
CA GLN A 219 12.85 10.93 1.93
C GLN A 219 13.64 10.69 0.64
N PHE A 220 14.47 9.64 0.59
CA PHE A 220 15.20 9.25 -0.61
C PHE A 220 14.28 8.85 -1.77
N SER A 221 13.26 8.04 -1.50
CA SER A 221 12.33 7.58 -2.54
C SER A 221 11.46 8.73 -3.07
N LEU A 222 10.98 9.61 -2.19
CA LEU A 222 10.26 10.82 -2.58
C LEU A 222 11.13 11.76 -3.42
N ALA A 223 12.42 11.90 -3.07
CA ALA A 223 13.37 12.67 -3.85
C ALA A 223 13.50 12.12 -5.28
N GLN A 224 13.56 10.79 -5.45
CA GLN A 224 13.58 10.16 -6.76
C GLN A 224 12.30 10.43 -7.57
N LEU A 225 11.12 10.40 -6.93
CA LEU A 225 9.87 10.73 -7.62
C LEU A 225 9.86 12.18 -8.12
N TYR A 226 10.32 13.14 -7.31
CA TYR A 226 10.48 14.53 -7.74
C TYR A 226 11.59 14.72 -8.79
N HIS A 227 12.69 13.99 -8.69
CA HIS A 227 13.83 14.07 -9.62
C HIS A 227 13.43 13.60 -11.03
N ASN A 228 12.69 12.49 -11.09
CA ASN A 228 12.25 11.87 -12.34
C ASN A 228 10.90 12.41 -12.85
N GLY A 229 10.09 13.03 -11.99
CA GLY A 229 8.74 13.46 -12.33
C GLY A 229 7.75 12.29 -12.50
N ILE A 230 7.92 11.23 -11.71
CA ILE A 230 7.08 10.03 -11.76
C ILE A 230 5.95 10.17 -10.73
N GLY A 231 4.69 10.11 -11.19
CA GLY A 231 3.53 10.27 -10.33
C GLY A 231 3.34 11.68 -9.73
N MET A 232 4.28 12.59 -9.96
CA MET A 232 4.24 13.98 -9.51
C MET A 232 5.01 14.88 -10.48
N LYS A 233 4.79 16.20 -10.37
CA LYS A 233 5.52 17.16 -11.20
C LYS A 233 7.01 17.12 -10.85
N LYS A 234 7.87 16.98 -11.86
CA LYS A 234 9.32 17.07 -11.70
C LYS A 234 9.72 18.38 -11.01
N ASP A 235 10.49 18.27 -9.93
CA ASP A 235 11.01 19.39 -9.17
C ASP A 235 12.40 19.03 -8.61
N LEU A 236 13.44 19.45 -9.34
CA LEU A 236 14.83 19.17 -8.98
C LEU A 236 15.25 19.85 -7.67
N LYS A 237 14.63 20.98 -7.31
CA LYS A 237 14.96 21.70 -6.09
C LYS A 237 14.40 20.97 -4.87
N MET A 238 13.15 20.50 -4.95
CA MET A 238 12.56 19.66 -3.92
C MET A 238 13.31 18.33 -3.79
N ALA A 239 13.64 17.69 -4.92
CA ALA A 239 14.43 16.45 -4.92
C ALA A 239 15.79 16.65 -4.23
N PHE A 240 16.52 17.72 -4.58
CA PHE A 240 17.81 18.04 -3.98
C PHE A 240 17.70 18.20 -2.46
N GLY A 241 16.72 18.98 -1.97
CA GLY A 241 16.51 19.18 -0.54
C GLY A 241 16.19 17.88 0.19
N LEU A 242 15.34 17.02 -0.38
CA LEU A 242 15.02 15.71 0.19
C LEU A 242 16.22 14.76 0.21
N TYR A 243 17.04 14.75 -0.85
CA TYR A 243 18.30 14.01 -0.84
C TYR A 243 19.24 14.51 0.25
N GLU A 244 19.36 15.82 0.47
CA GLU A 244 20.22 16.37 1.54
C GLU A 244 19.75 15.92 2.94
N VAL A 245 18.44 15.91 3.19
CA VAL A 245 17.89 15.43 4.47
C VAL A 245 18.12 13.93 4.63
N SER A 246 17.88 13.15 3.57
CA SER A 246 18.11 11.70 3.59
C SER A 246 19.60 11.35 3.82
N ALA A 247 20.51 12.08 3.18
CA ALA A 247 21.96 11.93 3.35
C ALA A 247 22.44 12.26 4.78
N LYS A 248 21.82 13.27 5.42
CA LYS A 248 22.06 13.60 6.83
C LYS A 248 21.60 12.46 7.75
N ASN A 249 20.50 11.80 7.40
CA ASN A 249 19.94 10.66 8.13
C ASN A 249 20.61 9.31 7.81
N GLY A 250 21.74 9.32 7.10
CA GLY A 250 22.59 8.14 6.93
C GLY A 250 22.44 7.39 5.61
N ILE A 251 21.56 7.82 4.70
CA ILE A 251 21.44 7.19 3.39
C ILE A 251 22.61 7.62 2.49
N SER A 252 23.57 6.74 2.29
CA SER A 252 24.79 7.01 1.52
C SER A 252 24.49 7.31 0.05
N GLU A 253 23.50 6.62 -0.51
CA GLU A 253 23.02 6.71 -1.89
C GLU A 253 22.47 8.10 -2.20
N ALA A 254 21.92 8.80 -1.20
CA ALA A 254 21.47 10.17 -1.35
C ALA A 254 22.64 11.13 -1.64
N ASN A 255 23.82 10.91 -1.05
CA ASN A 255 25.02 11.68 -1.39
C ASN A 255 25.48 11.40 -2.82
N ASN A 256 25.39 10.15 -3.29
CA ASN A 256 25.69 9.82 -4.69
C ASN A 256 24.76 10.55 -5.67
N MET A 257 23.46 10.60 -5.36
CA MET A 257 22.49 11.34 -6.19
C MET A 257 22.80 12.84 -6.21
N ILE A 258 23.14 13.44 -5.06
CA ILE A 258 23.54 14.86 -5.00
C ILE A 258 24.81 15.11 -5.81
N GLY A 259 25.82 14.25 -5.67
CA GLY A 259 27.05 14.35 -6.46
C GLY A 259 26.76 14.30 -7.96
N SER A 260 25.92 13.35 -8.39
CA SER A 260 25.46 13.22 -9.77
C SER A 260 24.75 14.50 -10.26
N MET A 261 23.85 15.07 -9.47
CA MET A 261 23.16 16.33 -9.81
C MET A 261 24.13 17.51 -10.01
N TYR A 262 25.24 17.57 -9.26
CA TYR A 262 26.29 18.57 -9.47
C TYR A 262 27.13 18.30 -10.72
N THR A 263 27.34 17.04 -11.10
CA THR A 263 28.05 16.71 -12.36
C THR A 263 27.22 17.05 -13.60
N SER A 264 25.91 16.81 -13.56
CA SER A 264 24.99 17.06 -14.68
C SER A 264 24.53 18.51 -14.77
N GLY A 265 24.73 19.30 -13.71
CA GLY A 265 24.23 20.66 -13.58
C GLY A 265 22.76 20.76 -13.16
N GLU A 266 22.12 19.63 -12.84
CA GLU A 266 20.75 19.57 -12.29
C GLU A 266 20.63 20.24 -10.92
N ALA A 267 21.73 20.37 -10.18
CA ALA A 267 21.82 21.18 -8.96
C ALA A 267 21.85 22.70 -9.22
N GLY A 268 21.60 23.14 -10.45
CA GLY A 268 21.52 24.54 -10.89
C GLY A 268 22.71 24.98 -11.76
N LYS A 269 23.90 24.44 -11.51
CA LYS A 269 25.08 24.56 -12.38
C LYS A 269 26.02 23.38 -12.16
N ILE A 270 26.88 23.12 -13.14
CA ILE A 270 27.95 22.13 -12.98
C ILE A 270 28.92 22.62 -11.90
N ASP A 271 29.21 21.77 -10.91
CA ASP A 271 30.17 22.03 -9.84
C ASP A 271 30.89 20.72 -9.46
N LEU A 272 31.98 20.42 -10.17
CA LEU A 272 32.70 19.16 -9.98
C LEU A 272 33.38 19.08 -8.62
N THR A 273 33.76 20.21 -8.02
CA THR A 273 34.33 20.25 -6.68
C THR A 273 33.31 19.76 -5.66
N LYS A 274 32.08 20.30 -5.69
CA LYS A 274 31.00 19.81 -4.83
C LYS A 274 30.61 18.37 -5.15
N ALA A 275 30.62 17.98 -6.42
CA ALA A 275 30.34 16.59 -6.79
C ALA A 275 31.32 15.63 -6.10
N VAL A 276 32.63 15.91 -6.17
CA VAL A 276 33.67 15.14 -5.48
C VAL A 276 33.43 15.11 -3.98
N GLU A 277 33.13 16.24 -3.34
CA GLU A 277 32.83 16.28 -1.90
C GLU A 277 31.68 15.34 -1.52
N TYR A 278 30.59 15.33 -2.28
CA TYR A 278 29.44 14.47 -2.03
C TYR A 278 29.75 12.99 -2.30
N PHE A 279 30.48 12.67 -3.37
CA PHE A 279 30.93 11.30 -3.63
C PHE A 279 31.88 10.78 -2.53
N THR A 280 32.78 11.62 -2.02
CA THR A 280 33.65 11.26 -0.90
C THR A 280 32.83 10.97 0.36
N LYS A 281 31.83 11.82 0.69
CA LYS A 281 30.91 11.57 1.82
C LYS A 281 30.15 10.26 1.66
N ALA A 282 29.72 9.91 0.45
CA ALA A 282 29.05 8.64 0.18
C ALA A 282 29.98 7.45 0.44
N ALA A 283 31.23 7.52 -0.05
CA ALA A 283 32.23 6.47 0.12
C ALA A 283 32.68 6.28 1.58
N GLU A 284 32.71 7.35 2.38
CA GLU A 284 33.02 7.27 3.81
C GLU A 284 31.90 6.61 4.62
N LYS A 285 30.63 6.83 4.24
CA LYS A 285 29.46 6.24 4.91
C LYS A 285 29.06 4.86 4.38
N GLY A 286 29.52 4.46 3.20
CA GLY A 286 29.21 3.16 2.58
C GLY A 286 30.11 2.00 3.02
N LYS A 287 30.72 2.08 4.21
CA LYS A 287 31.58 1.05 4.79
C LYS A 287 30.91 0.31 5.94
#